data_AF-M3E219-F1
#
_entry.id   AF-M3E219-F1
#
_cell.length_a   1.000
_cell.length_b   1.000
_cell.length_c   1.000
_cell.angle_alpha   90.00
_cell.angle_beta   90.00
_cell.angle_gamma   90.00
#
_symmetry.space_group_name_H-M   'P 1'
#
loop_
_entity.id
_entity.type
_entity.pdbx_description
1 polymer ?
#
loop_
_entity_poly.entity_id
_entity_poly.type
_entity_poly.pdbx_seq_one_letter_code
_entity_poly.pdbx_strand_id
1 'polypeptide(L)' 'MNLLAELNQKTSSTLIVVTHDRSVAELADRILEMSDGRIIKEMYGKKKIL' A
#
# COMPACT_ATOMS: atom_id res chain seq x y z
N MET A 1 2.72 -11.23 -3.23
CA MET A 1 3.04 -10.16 -2.26
C MET A 1 3.00 -10.60 -0.80
N ASN A 2 3.01 -11.90 -0.49
CA ASN A 2 2.83 -12.36 0.89
C ASN A 2 4.04 -12.13 1.79
N LEU A 3 5.27 -12.30 1.27
CA LEU A 3 6.48 -12.20 2.10
C LEU A 3 6.69 -10.81 2.72
N LEU A 4 6.51 -9.74 1.94
CA LEU A 4 6.70 -8.37 2.43
C LEU A 4 5.59 -7.95 3.41
N ALA A 5 4.36 -8.40 3.18
CA ALA A 5 3.24 -8.18 4.09
C ALA A 5 3.40 -8.95 5.41
N GLU A 6 3.90 -10.18 5.36
CA GLU A 6 4.22 -10.97 6.55
C GLU A 6 5.39 -10.38 7.36
N LEU A 7 6.42 -9.87 6.67
CA LEU A 7 7.54 -9.20 7.33
C LEU A 7 7.07 -7.93 8.04
N ASN A 8 6.27 -7.08 7.38
CA ASN A 8 5.67 -5.89 7.99
C ASN A 8 4.94 -6.24 9.30
N GLN A 9 4.10 -7.29 9.28
CA GLN A 9 3.37 -7.75 10.46
C GLN A 9 4.29 -8.30 11.56
N LYS A 10 5.34 -9.05 11.20
CA LYS A 10 6.27 -9.66 12.16
C LYS A 10 7.22 -8.64 12.79
N THR A 11 7.63 -7.62 12.05
CA THR A 11 8.66 -6.66 12.49
C THR A 11 8.10 -5.30 12.90
N SER A 12 6.79 -5.08 12.78
CA SER A 12 6.12 -3.77 13.02
C SER A 12 6.77 -2.62 12.25
N SER A 13 7.40 -2.90 11.12
CA SER A 13 8.13 -1.91 10.33
C SER A 13 7.18 -1.24 9.33
N THR A 14 7.35 0.06 9.05
CA THR A 14 6.55 0.73 8.02
C THR A 14 7.01 0.28 6.62
N LEU A 15 6.08 -0.20 5.78
CA LEU A 15 6.36 -0.61 4.40
C LEU A 15 5.77 0.42 3.44
N ILE A 16 6.61 0.97 2.56
CA ILE A 16 6.19 1.83 1.45
C ILE A 16 6.50 1.08 0.16
N VAL A 17 5.50 0.97 -0.72
CA VAL A 17 5.64 0.32 -2.03
C VAL A 17 5.30 1.34 -3.12
N VAL A 18 6.16 1.45 -4.12
CA VAL A 18 5.94 2.23 -5.34
C VAL A 18 5.73 1.24 -6.48
N THR A 19 4.60 1.34 -7.17
CA THR A 19 4.24 0.45 -8.28
C THR A 19 3.39 1.18 -9.31
N HIS A 20 3.40 0.66 -10.55
CA HIS A 20 2.40 1.01 -11.57
C HIS A 20 1.28 -0.03 -11.68
N ASP A 21 1.40 -1.17 -11.00
CA ASP A 21 0.38 -2.21 -10.95
C ASP A 21 -0.68 -1.88 -9.89
N ARG A 22 -1.92 -1.62 -10.34
CA ARG A 22 -3.04 -1.32 -9.44
C ARG A 22 -3.40 -2.46 -8.51
N SER A 23 -3.28 -3.71 -8.95
CA SER A 23 -3.62 -4.88 -8.12
C SER A 23 -2.72 -4.99 -6.89
N VAL A 24 -1.46 -4.57 -7.04
CA VAL A 24 -0.50 -4.45 -5.95
C VAL A 24 -0.87 -3.31 -5.01
N ALA A 25 -1.20 -2.14 -5.56
CA ALA A 25 -1.57 -0.97 -4.76
C ALA A 25 -2.80 -1.26 -3.88
N GLU A 26 -3.79 -1.98 -4.41
CA GLU A 26 -5.01 -2.37 -3.71
C GLU A 26 -4.78 -3.28 -2.48
N LEU A 27 -3.60 -3.88 -2.34
CA LEU A 27 -3.21 -4.66 -1.16
C LEU A 27 -2.75 -3.79 0.02
N ALA A 28 -2.45 -2.51 -0.21
CA ALA A 28 -1.96 -1.60 0.82
C ALA A 28 -3.10 -1.03 1.68
N ASP A 29 -2.81 -0.75 2.95
CA ASP A 29 -3.75 -0.05 3.85
C ASP A 29 -4.06 1.38 3.38
N ARG A 30 -3.09 2.03 2.72
CA ARG A 30 -3.18 3.39 2.21
C ARG A 30 -2.50 3.48 0.85
N ILE A 31 -3.15 4.16 -0.09
CA ILE A 31 -2.69 4.33 -1.46
C ILE A 31 -2.64 5.82 -1.77
N LEU A 32 -1.48 6.28 -2.25
CA LEU A 32 -1.28 7.64 -2.73
C LEU A 32 -0.99 7.57 -4.23
N GLU A 33 -1.81 8.22 -5.05
CA GLU A 33 -1.48 8.43 -6.47
C GLU A 33 -0.76 9.76 -6.62
N MET A 34 0.36 9.74 -7.33
CA MET A 34 1.19 10.91 -7.59
C MET A 34 1.28 11.19 -9.09
N SER A 35 1.25 12.47 -9.45
CA SER A 35 1.46 12.96 -10.81
C SER A 35 2.11 14.34 -10.73
N ASP A 36 3.07 14.61 -11.60
CA ASP A 36 3.80 15.90 -11.66
C ASP A 36 4.35 16.38 -10.31
N GLY A 37 4.88 15.45 -9.51
CA GLY A 37 5.44 15.73 -8.18
C GLY A 37 4.39 16.07 -7.11
N ARG A 38 3.10 15.90 -7.39
CA ARG A 38 2.01 16.17 -6.45
C ARG A 38 1.21 14.90 -6.16
N ILE A 39 0.70 14.80 -4.94
CA ILE A 39 -0.31 13.78 -4.60
C ILE A 39 -1.63 14.27 -5.20
N ILE A 40 -2.18 13.50 -6.13
CA ILE A 40 -3.43 13.82 -6.82
C ILE A 40 -4.62 13.05 -6.24
N LYS A 41 -4.37 11.95 -5.53
CA LYS A 41 -5.42 11.14 -4.92
C LYS A 41 -4.90 10.39 -3.71
N GLU A 42 -5.78 10.22 -2.74
CA GLU A 42 -5.55 9.39 -1.56
C GLU A 42 -6.74 8.44 -1.37
N MET A 43 -6.43 7.16 -1.13
CA MET A 43 -7.40 6.10 -0.88
C MET A 43 -6.95 5.23 0.28
N TYR A 44 -7.90 4.67 1.02
CA TYR A 44 -7.63 3.71 2.08
C TYR A 44 -8.11 2.34 1.62
N GLY A 45 -7.23 1.34 1.70
CA GLY A 45 -7.56 -0.03 1.36
C GLY A 45 -8.68 -0.55 2.23
N LYS A 46 -9.53 -1.43 1.69
CA LYS A 46 -10.54 -2.12 2.49
C LYS A 46 -9.83 -3.16 3.36
N LYS A 47 -9.42 -2.81 4.58
CA LYS A 47 -9.13 -3.85 5.57
C LYS A 47 -10.36 -4.75 5.67
N LYS A 48 -10.22 -6.03 5.34
CA LYS A 48 -11.17 -7.05 5.81
C LYS A 48 -11.11 -6.96 7.33
N ILE A 49 -12.13 -6.35 7.92
CA ILE A 49 -12.45 -6.56 9.33
C ILE A 49 -12.73 -8.06 9.42
N LEU A 50 -11.75 -8.81 9.92
CA LEU A 50 -11.96 -10.15 10.46
C LEU A 50 -12.45 -9.97 11.89
#